data_AF-A0A355DYU5-F1
#
_entry.id   AF-A0A355DYU5-F1
#
_cell.length_a   1.000
_cell.length_b   1.000
_cell.length_c   1.000
_cell.angle_alpha   90.00
_cell.angle_beta   90.00
_cell.angle_gamma   90.00
#
_symmetry.space_group_name_H-M   'P 1'
#
loop_
_entity.id
_entity.type
_entity.pdbx_description
1 polymer ?
#
loop_
_entity_poly.entity_id
_entity_poly.type
_entity_poly.pdbx_seq_one_letter_code
_entity_poly.pdbx_strand_id
1 'polypeptide(L)'
;MPSGTAGVAAVRSLAQWALDYAREGDGLGFPFDRPYLDLYRRCRTARRAADAFLRKASGDARARRELARLARLLDPVLRDRAFCDVAAKITRRAALFDQLRQALRLHTDGKTTNSTALSAEQAAVELQDVRQAVERFKRALRRRRPARGPAQDTRQAIDVVLDHLRRHGGSLWGHLIQLPERLGGGIRLVDRTNNAIEGFFRKMKQGERRRSGRKVLTYDFERLPAAAALVANLARPDYVEILCGSLDRLPEAFAELDAEQRDAELTVCQTDAGHSPEEELLSRSMPYQDRTLIRSQALRSWILSAAQSRAPSVALSTR
;
A
#
# COMPACT_ATOMS: atom_id res chain seq x y z
N MET A 1 13.55 -22.61 37.86
CA MET A 1 12.31 -23.17 37.30
C MET A 1 11.47 -23.62 38.47
N PRO A 2 10.17 -23.30 38.52
CA PRO A 2 9.29 -23.80 39.58
C PRO A 2 9.14 -25.33 39.47
N SER A 3 8.91 -25.98 40.61
CA SER A 3 8.82 -27.44 40.71
C SER A 3 7.40 -27.95 40.43
N GLY A 4 7.28 -29.19 39.96
CA GLY A 4 6.01 -29.89 39.78
C GLY A 4 5.17 -29.40 38.60
N THR A 5 3.86 -29.29 38.80
CA THR A 5 2.88 -28.84 37.77
C THR A 5 3.20 -27.44 37.26
N ALA A 6 3.73 -26.56 38.11
CA ALA A 6 4.18 -25.22 37.74
C ALA A 6 5.36 -25.24 36.75
N GLY A 7 6.27 -26.21 36.87
CA GLY A 7 7.39 -26.40 35.93
C GLY A 7 6.91 -26.80 34.54
N VAL A 8 5.94 -27.72 34.46
CA VAL A 8 5.32 -28.13 33.18
C VAL A 8 4.54 -26.97 32.56
N ALA A 9 3.80 -26.20 33.37
CA ALA A 9 3.11 -25.00 32.91
C ALA A 9 4.10 -23.97 32.32
N ALA A 10 5.27 -23.77 32.95
CA ALA A 10 6.29 -22.88 32.43
C ALA A 10 6.84 -23.34 31.06
N VAL A 11 7.03 -24.65 30.85
CA VAL A 11 7.42 -25.21 29.53
C VAL A 11 6.34 -24.93 28.49
N ARG A 12 5.07 -25.14 28.84
CA ARG A 12 3.93 -24.83 27.95
C ARG A 12 3.88 -23.35 27.60
N SER A 13 4.04 -22.46 28.57
CA SER A 13 4.07 -21.01 28.35
C SER A 13 5.20 -20.60 27.42
N LEU A 14 6.38 -21.22 27.53
CA LEU A 14 7.50 -20.97 26.62
C LEU A 14 7.18 -21.38 25.18
N ALA A 15 6.52 -22.53 24.99
CA ALA A 15 6.08 -22.99 23.67
C ALA A 15 4.98 -22.08 23.09
N GLN A 16 3.99 -21.70 23.90
CA GLN A 16 2.93 -20.78 23.49
C GLN A 16 3.49 -19.40 23.12
N TRP A 17 4.44 -18.88 23.91
CA TRP A 17 5.13 -17.64 23.59
C TRP A 17 5.85 -17.69 22.24
N ALA A 18 6.47 -18.83 21.90
CA ALA A 18 7.11 -18.99 20.59
C ALA A 18 6.10 -19.01 19.43
N LEU A 19 4.95 -19.66 19.63
CA LEU A 19 3.87 -19.75 18.64
C LEU A 19 3.05 -18.47 18.49
N ASP A 20 3.05 -17.60 19.49
CA ASP A 20 2.38 -16.30 19.46
C ASP A 20 3.19 -15.22 18.72
N TYR A 21 4.00 -15.63 17.73
CA TYR A 21 4.90 -14.76 16.97
C TYR A 21 4.18 -13.66 16.19
N ALA A 22 2.91 -13.88 15.83
CA ALA A 22 2.11 -12.91 15.09
C ALA A 22 1.84 -11.61 15.89
N ARG A 23 2.06 -11.63 17.21
CA ARG A 23 2.00 -10.44 18.08
C ARG A 23 3.21 -9.53 17.97
N GLU A 24 4.28 -9.94 17.31
CA GLU A 24 5.47 -9.11 17.09
C GLU A 24 5.24 -8.03 16.01
N GLY A 25 4.27 -8.24 15.11
CA GLY A 25 3.99 -7.32 14.00
C GLY A 25 2.98 -6.23 14.37
N ASP A 26 2.98 -5.16 13.58
CA ASP A 26 2.08 -4.01 13.73
C ASP A 26 0.75 -4.18 12.96
N GLY A 27 0.53 -5.35 12.34
CA GLY A 27 -0.65 -5.63 11.52
C GLY A 27 -0.60 -4.98 10.14
N LEU A 28 0.57 -4.52 9.71
CA LEU A 28 0.82 -3.91 8.41
C LEU A 28 1.02 -4.96 7.30
N GLY A 29 1.26 -6.22 7.67
CA GLY A 29 1.51 -7.32 6.75
C GLY A 29 2.87 -7.25 6.05
N PHE A 30 3.16 -8.25 5.21
CA PHE A 30 4.39 -8.27 4.42
C PHE A 30 4.42 -7.10 3.42
N PRO A 31 5.55 -6.39 3.23
CA PRO A 31 6.90 -6.66 3.73
C PRO A 31 7.28 -6.00 5.06
N PHE A 32 6.33 -5.36 5.73
CA PHE A 32 6.57 -4.61 6.97
C PHE A 32 6.65 -5.56 8.17
N ASP A 33 5.64 -6.43 8.31
CA ASP A 33 5.66 -7.54 9.25
C ASP A 33 6.35 -8.75 8.60
N ARG A 34 7.20 -9.47 9.35
CA ARG A 34 7.87 -10.69 8.87
C ARG A 34 7.57 -11.86 9.81
N PRO A 35 6.30 -12.30 9.89
CA PRO A 35 5.83 -13.28 10.87
C PRO A 35 6.71 -14.53 10.97
N TYR A 36 7.14 -15.10 9.84
CA TYR A 36 7.97 -16.30 9.83
C TYR A 36 9.41 -16.06 10.28
N LEU A 37 9.96 -14.87 10.06
CA LEU A 37 11.25 -14.49 10.61
C LEU A 37 11.17 -14.30 12.12
N ASP A 38 10.06 -13.72 12.61
CA ASP A 38 9.82 -13.52 14.02
C ASP A 38 9.57 -14.86 14.74
N LEU A 39 8.84 -15.80 14.11
CA LEU A 39 8.75 -17.18 14.57
C LEU A 39 10.14 -17.81 14.71
N TYR A 40 10.99 -17.73 13.69
CA TYR A 40 12.35 -18.26 13.77
C TYR A 40 13.16 -17.66 14.93
N ARG A 41 13.10 -16.33 15.10
CA ARG A 41 13.77 -15.63 16.21
C ARG A 41 13.24 -16.11 17.56
N ARG A 42 11.92 -16.25 17.72
CA ARG A 42 11.30 -16.76 18.95
C ARG A 42 11.66 -18.22 19.20
N CYS A 43 11.67 -19.09 18.20
CA CYS A 43 12.17 -20.47 18.33
C CYS A 43 13.62 -20.50 18.83
N ARG A 44 14.49 -19.64 18.28
CA ARG A 44 15.90 -19.53 18.72
C ARG A 44 16.01 -19.04 20.17
N THR A 45 15.23 -18.04 20.56
CA THR A 45 15.19 -17.52 21.93
C THR A 45 14.63 -18.56 22.91
N ALA A 46 13.54 -19.24 22.54
CA ALA A 46 12.94 -20.31 23.35
C ALA A 46 13.91 -21.49 23.54
N ARG A 47 14.67 -21.85 22.50
CA ARG A 47 15.69 -22.90 22.59
C ARG A 47 16.81 -22.52 23.56
N ARG A 48 17.30 -21.28 23.50
CA ARG A 48 18.33 -20.76 24.44
C ARG A 48 17.80 -20.69 25.86
N ALA A 49 16.56 -20.27 26.05
CA ALA A 49 15.89 -20.28 27.34
C ALA A 49 15.78 -21.72 27.88
N ALA A 50 15.41 -22.68 27.04
CA ALA A 50 15.38 -24.10 27.41
C ALA A 50 16.76 -24.62 27.85
N ASP A 51 17.85 -24.28 27.16
CA ASP A 51 19.22 -24.63 27.61
C ASP A 51 19.57 -24.01 28.96
N ALA A 52 19.24 -22.73 29.16
CA ALA A 52 19.49 -22.05 30.43
C ALA A 52 18.70 -22.68 31.58
N PHE A 53 17.44 -23.06 31.34
CA PHE A 53 16.60 -23.73 32.32
C PHE A 53 17.05 -25.16 32.59
N LEU A 54 17.49 -25.93 31.58
CA LEU A 54 18.03 -27.28 31.77
C LEU A 54 19.29 -27.25 32.65
N ARG A 55 20.17 -26.25 32.47
CA ARG A 55 21.37 -26.06 33.31
C ARG A 55 21.04 -25.69 34.76
N LYS A 56 19.96 -24.95 34.99
CA LYS A 56 19.57 -24.43 36.31
C LYS A 56 18.52 -25.27 37.04
N ALA A 57 17.90 -26.26 36.38
CA ALA A 57 16.80 -27.02 36.95
C ALA A 57 17.31 -28.09 37.92
N SER A 58 17.37 -27.77 39.21
CA SER A 58 17.53 -28.72 40.32
C SER A 58 16.17 -29.31 40.71
N GLY A 59 16.05 -30.64 40.71
CA GLY A 59 14.99 -31.38 41.41
C GLY A 59 13.85 -32.00 40.59
N ASP A 60 13.21 -31.29 39.64
CA ASP A 60 12.00 -31.80 38.98
C ASP A 60 12.27 -32.57 37.66
N ALA A 61 12.20 -33.90 37.75
CA ALA A 61 12.39 -34.80 36.62
C ALA A 61 11.30 -34.66 35.52
N ARG A 62 10.08 -34.25 35.85
CA ARG A 62 9.00 -34.10 34.86
C ARG A 62 9.19 -32.83 34.04
N ALA A 63 9.36 -31.68 34.70
CA ALA A 63 9.62 -30.43 34.01
C ALA A 63 10.88 -30.49 33.14
N ARG A 64 11.95 -31.16 33.63
CA ARG A 64 13.17 -31.38 32.86
C ARG A 64 12.94 -32.20 31.59
N ARG A 65 12.13 -33.28 31.67
CA ARG A 65 11.78 -34.12 30.50
C ARG A 65 11.01 -33.33 29.45
N GLU A 66 10.00 -32.55 29.86
CA GLU A 66 9.22 -31.73 28.93
C GLU A 66 10.07 -30.61 28.30
N LEU A 67 10.95 -29.99 29.07
CA LEU A 67 11.87 -28.98 28.57
C LEU A 67 12.87 -29.56 27.55
N ALA A 68 13.39 -30.76 27.80
CA ALA A 68 14.22 -31.49 26.84
C ALA A 68 13.44 -31.91 25.59
N ARG A 69 12.14 -32.25 25.73
CA ARG A 69 11.25 -32.50 24.58
C ARG A 69 11.06 -31.24 23.74
N LEU A 70 10.77 -30.10 24.36
CA LEU A 70 10.66 -28.81 23.67
C LEU A 70 11.96 -28.46 22.93
N ALA A 71 13.12 -28.64 23.57
CA ALA A 71 14.41 -28.44 22.93
C ALA A 71 14.59 -29.29 21.66
N ARG A 72 14.24 -30.58 21.73
CA ARG A 72 14.28 -31.49 20.57
C ARG A 72 13.32 -31.11 19.46
N LEU A 73 12.15 -30.56 19.79
CA LEU A 73 11.20 -30.05 18.79
C LEU A 73 11.70 -28.78 18.07
N LEU A 74 12.48 -27.96 18.77
CA LEU A 74 13.05 -26.73 18.22
C LEU A 74 14.35 -26.97 17.43
N ASP A 75 15.08 -28.06 17.74
CA ASP A 75 16.37 -28.37 17.11
C ASP A 75 16.31 -28.45 15.57
N PRO A 76 15.33 -29.10 14.91
CA PRO A 76 15.24 -29.13 13.45
C PRO A 76 15.21 -27.75 12.80
N VAL A 77 14.44 -26.82 13.37
CA VAL A 77 14.30 -25.44 12.87
C VAL A 77 15.62 -24.67 12.96
N LEU A 78 16.48 -25.02 13.93
CA LEU A 78 17.71 -24.29 14.23
C LEU A 78 18.98 -24.98 13.71
N ARG A 79 18.92 -26.28 13.40
CA ARG A 79 20.04 -27.06 12.87
C ARG A 79 19.99 -27.21 11.36
N ASP A 80 18.84 -27.00 10.73
CA ASP A 80 18.75 -26.92 9.28
C ASP A 80 19.57 -25.71 8.78
N ARG A 81 20.67 -26.02 8.10
CA ARG A 81 21.58 -25.02 7.55
C ARG A 81 20.91 -24.17 6.48
N ALA A 82 20.08 -24.75 5.62
CA ALA A 82 19.37 -24.01 4.59
C ALA A 82 18.41 -23.00 5.22
N PHE A 83 17.70 -23.40 6.28
CA PHE A 83 16.80 -22.50 7.01
C PHE A 83 17.56 -21.36 7.70
N CYS A 84 18.68 -21.67 8.36
CA CYS A 84 19.56 -20.68 9.00
C CYS A 84 20.11 -19.67 7.99
N ASP A 85 20.57 -20.13 6.83
CA ASP A 85 21.11 -19.27 5.77
C ASP A 85 20.04 -18.33 5.20
N VAL A 86 18.82 -18.84 4.97
CA VAL A 86 17.67 -18.03 4.53
C VAL A 86 17.28 -17.01 5.60
N ALA A 87 17.16 -17.40 6.86
CA ALA A 87 16.80 -16.50 7.95
C ALA A 87 17.85 -15.39 8.14
N ALA A 88 19.14 -15.71 8.02
CA ALA A 88 20.21 -14.73 8.08
C ALA A 88 20.15 -13.76 6.88
N LYS A 89 19.88 -14.26 5.68
CA LYS A 89 19.69 -13.44 4.47
C LYS A 89 18.50 -12.50 4.57
N ILE A 90 17.33 -13.02 4.95
CA ILE A 90 16.12 -12.20 5.16
C ILE A 90 16.36 -11.18 6.26
N THR A 91 17.01 -11.54 7.37
CA THR A 91 17.34 -10.59 8.45
C THR A 91 18.17 -9.41 7.93
N ARG A 92 19.24 -9.67 7.16
CA ARG A 92 20.09 -8.60 6.61
C ARG A 92 19.31 -7.71 5.63
N ARG A 93 18.51 -8.31 4.75
CA ARG A 93 17.71 -7.57 3.76
C ARG A 93 16.58 -6.76 4.42
N ALA A 94 15.93 -7.33 5.44
CA ALA A 94 14.92 -6.67 6.25
C ALA A 94 15.50 -5.44 6.97
N ALA A 95 16.68 -5.57 7.59
CA ALA A 95 17.36 -4.44 8.21
C ALA A 95 17.68 -3.31 7.21
N LEU A 96 18.09 -3.65 5.98
CA LEU A 96 18.31 -2.67 4.93
C LEU A 96 17.00 -1.97 4.51
N PHE A 97 15.92 -2.72 4.36
CA PHE A 97 14.59 -2.19 4.09
C PHE A 97 14.09 -1.27 5.22
N ASP A 98 14.31 -1.65 6.48
CA ASP A 98 13.91 -0.86 7.64
C ASP A 98 14.67 0.46 7.72
N GLN A 99 15.99 0.44 7.42
CA GLN A 99 16.79 1.67 7.31
C GLN A 99 16.29 2.59 6.19
N LEU A 100 15.94 2.02 5.03
CA LEU A 100 15.33 2.79 3.95
C LEU A 100 13.99 3.39 4.40
N ARG A 101 13.14 2.60 5.05
CA ARG A 101 11.86 3.06 5.56
C ARG A 101 12.03 4.18 6.59
N GLN A 102 12.98 4.06 7.50
CA GLN A 102 13.30 5.10 8.49
C GLN A 102 13.77 6.39 7.81
N ALA A 103 14.64 6.29 6.79
CA ALA A 103 15.08 7.45 6.01
C ALA A 103 13.92 8.11 5.26
N LEU A 104 12.97 7.32 4.77
CA LEU A 104 11.76 7.83 4.12
C LEU A 104 10.75 8.38 5.13
N ARG A 105 10.63 7.80 6.33
CA ARG A 105 9.58 8.11 7.31
C ARG A 105 10.19 8.61 8.61
N LEU A 106 10.78 9.81 8.58
CA LEU A 106 11.44 10.40 9.75
C LEU A 106 10.54 10.44 11.01
N HIS A 107 9.19 10.52 10.88
CA HIS A 107 8.28 10.79 12.01
C HIS A 107 7.05 9.87 12.10
N THR A 108 7.17 8.57 11.85
CA THR A 108 6.08 7.63 12.19
C THR A 108 6.59 6.55 13.12
N ASP A 109 6.77 6.88 14.39
CA ASP A 109 6.53 5.88 15.43
C ASP A 109 5.10 5.39 15.21
N GLY A 110 4.88 4.06 15.22
CA GLY A 110 3.63 3.40 14.80
C GLY A 110 2.36 3.76 15.58
N LYS A 111 2.36 4.84 16.35
CA LYS A 111 1.17 5.48 16.90
C LYS A 111 0.67 6.46 15.86
N THR A 112 -0.46 6.13 15.27
CA THR A 112 -1.39 7.06 14.64
C THR A 112 -1.86 8.08 15.70
N THR A 113 -0.96 8.92 16.21
CA THR A 113 -1.38 10.20 16.75
C THR A 113 -1.87 10.95 15.55
N ASN A 114 -3.17 11.19 15.50
CA ASN A 114 -3.80 12.21 14.68
C ASN A 114 -2.82 13.37 14.58
N SER A 115 -2.10 13.45 13.47
CA SER A 115 -1.15 14.51 13.22
C SER A 115 -2.03 15.74 13.18
N THR A 116 -2.02 16.51 14.28
CA THR A 116 -2.32 17.93 14.26
C THR A 116 -1.79 18.45 12.94
N ALA A 117 -2.70 18.90 12.07
CA ALA A 117 -2.36 19.26 10.70
C ALA A 117 -1.13 20.18 10.77
N LEU A 118 0.02 19.65 10.34
CA LEU A 118 1.26 20.42 10.33
C LEU A 118 0.98 21.68 9.52
N SER A 119 1.49 22.82 9.97
CA SER A 119 1.45 24.00 9.12
C SER A 119 2.17 23.69 7.81
N ALA A 120 1.81 24.39 6.76
CA ALA A 120 2.35 24.07 5.45
C ALA A 120 3.87 24.33 5.36
N GLU A 121 4.38 25.27 6.16
CA GLU A 121 5.82 25.49 6.32
C GLU A 121 6.50 24.32 7.05
N GLN A 122 5.90 23.81 8.13
CA GLN A 122 6.42 22.66 8.86
C GLN A 122 6.49 21.41 7.98
N ALA A 123 5.47 21.18 7.15
CA ALA A 123 5.44 20.07 6.21
C ALA A 123 6.51 20.21 5.10
N ALA A 124 6.81 21.44 4.68
CA ALA A 124 7.89 21.72 3.71
C ALA A 124 9.28 21.46 4.30
N VAL A 125 9.51 21.84 5.56
CA VAL A 125 10.73 21.56 6.30
C VAL A 125 10.91 20.04 6.47
N GLU A 126 9.87 19.33 6.90
CA GLU A 126 9.91 17.87 7.03
C GLU A 126 10.27 17.20 5.69
N LEU A 127 9.72 17.67 4.57
CA LEU A 127 10.05 17.13 3.25
C LEU A 127 11.52 17.35 2.89
N GLN A 128 12.10 18.51 3.24
CA GLN A 128 13.53 18.76 3.07
C GLN A 128 14.37 17.82 3.95
N ASP A 129 13.98 17.62 5.21
CA ASP A 129 14.68 16.73 6.13
C ASP A 129 14.66 15.28 5.63
N VAL A 130 13.52 14.81 5.12
CA VAL A 130 13.39 13.47 4.51
C VAL A 130 14.32 13.35 3.30
N ARG A 131 14.36 14.36 2.42
CA ARG A 131 15.29 14.36 1.27
C ARG A 131 16.74 14.26 1.72
N GLN A 132 17.13 15.05 2.72
CA GLN A 132 18.48 14.99 3.27
C GLN A 132 18.80 13.64 3.91
N ALA A 133 17.84 13.05 4.65
CA ALA A 133 17.99 11.74 5.26
C ALA A 133 18.17 10.64 4.20
N VAL A 134 17.40 10.66 3.12
CA VAL A 134 17.56 9.74 1.98
C VAL A 134 18.91 9.93 1.30
N GLU A 135 19.39 11.16 1.11
CA GLU A 135 20.72 11.41 0.54
C GLU A 135 21.87 10.98 1.46
N ARG A 136 21.72 11.18 2.78
CA ARG A 136 22.65 10.62 3.78
C ARG A 136 22.67 9.09 3.71
N PHE A 137 21.50 8.48 3.64
CA PHE A 137 21.35 7.03 3.50
C PHE A 137 21.98 6.50 2.22
N LYS A 138 21.74 7.13 1.06
CA LYS A 138 22.38 6.78 -0.23
C LYS A 138 23.90 6.84 -0.12
N ARG A 139 24.45 7.90 0.46
CA ARG A 139 25.91 8.04 0.68
C ARG A 139 26.44 6.93 1.60
N ALA A 140 25.74 6.64 2.70
CA ALA A 140 26.10 5.57 3.61
C ALA A 140 26.07 4.19 2.93
N LEU A 141 25.08 3.91 2.08
CA LEU A 141 25.01 2.67 1.32
C LEU A 141 26.16 2.53 0.32
N ARG A 142 26.50 3.61 -0.41
CA ARG A 142 27.64 3.60 -1.33
C ARG A 142 28.96 3.30 -0.61
N ARG A 143 29.17 3.86 0.58
CA ARG A 143 30.36 3.58 1.43
C ARG A 143 30.38 2.16 1.98
N ARG A 144 29.23 1.64 2.42
CA ARG A 144 29.09 0.28 2.98
C ARG A 144 29.07 -0.82 1.92
N ARG A 145 28.86 -0.46 0.66
CA ARG A 145 28.74 -1.41 -0.44
C ARG A 145 30.06 -2.18 -0.59
N PRO A 146 30.05 -3.52 -0.41
CA PRO A 146 31.26 -4.31 -0.59
C PRO A 146 31.81 -4.21 -2.01
N ALA A 147 33.13 -4.26 -2.14
CA ALA A 147 33.80 -4.49 -3.42
C ALA A 147 33.48 -5.90 -3.96
N ARG A 148 34.06 -6.29 -5.09
CA ARG A 148 33.93 -7.66 -5.61
C ARG A 148 34.45 -8.66 -4.57
N GLY A 149 33.71 -9.74 -4.30
CA GLY A 149 34.05 -10.71 -3.26
C GLY A 149 32.85 -11.53 -2.75
N PRO A 150 33.00 -12.29 -1.65
CA PRO A 150 32.02 -13.27 -1.16
C PRO A 150 30.72 -12.65 -0.63
N ALA A 151 30.68 -11.35 -0.36
CA ALA A 151 29.49 -10.63 0.13
C ALA A 151 28.49 -10.27 -0.99
N GLN A 152 28.28 -11.17 -1.95
CA GLN A 152 27.44 -10.94 -3.14
C GLN A 152 25.99 -10.58 -2.79
N ASP A 153 25.41 -11.25 -1.79
CA ASP A 153 24.02 -11.02 -1.35
C ASP A 153 23.81 -9.59 -0.83
N THR A 154 24.69 -9.12 0.06
CA THR A 154 24.64 -7.76 0.61
C THR A 154 24.81 -6.72 -0.49
N ARG A 155 25.74 -6.96 -1.41
CA ARG A 155 25.95 -6.08 -2.57
C ARG A 155 24.69 -6.01 -3.44
N GLN A 156 24.09 -7.15 -3.78
CA GLN A 156 22.85 -7.20 -4.56
C GLN A 156 21.72 -6.46 -3.84
N ALA A 157 21.56 -6.64 -2.54
CA ALA A 157 20.53 -5.95 -1.76
C ALA A 157 20.71 -4.42 -1.79
N ILE A 158 21.95 -3.95 -1.62
CA ILE A 158 22.28 -2.51 -1.72
C ILE A 158 22.03 -1.99 -3.14
N ASP A 159 22.45 -2.73 -4.17
CA ASP A 159 22.26 -2.34 -5.57
C ASP A 159 20.77 -2.19 -5.92
N VAL A 160 19.92 -3.12 -5.46
CA VAL A 160 18.47 -3.03 -5.65
C VAL A 160 17.91 -1.75 -5.02
N VAL A 161 18.29 -1.43 -3.78
CA VAL A 161 17.80 -0.22 -3.09
C VAL A 161 18.26 1.04 -3.82
N LEU A 162 19.54 1.13 -4.18
CA LEU A 162 20.07 2.29 -4.91
C LEU A 162 19.42 2.47 -6.28
N ASP A 163 19.17 1.37 -6.99
CA ASP A 163 18.53 1.40 -8.30
C ASP A 163 17.06 1.82 -8.21
N HIS A 164 16.29 1.35 -7.21
CA HIS A 164 14.93 1.84 -6.99
C HIS A 164 14.89 3.32 -6.60
N LEU A 165 15.80 3.78 -5.73
CA LEU A 165 15.91 5.19 -5.38
C LEU A 165 16.28 6.06 -6.60
N ARG A 166 17.07 5.54 -7.53
CA ARG A 166 17.38 6.20 -8.80
C ARG A 166 16.15 6.25 -9.72
N ARG A 167 15.50 5.09 -9.94
CA ARG A 167 14.35 4.96 -10.86
C ARG A 167 13.13 5.77 -10.40
N HIS A 168 12.86 5.81 -9.10
CA HIS A 168 11.67 6.44 -8.54
C HIS A 168 11.95 7.75 -7.80
N GLY A 169 13.20 8.23 -7.81
CA GLY A 169 13.61 9.41 -7.04
C GLY A 169 12.82 10.67 -7.40
N GLY A 170 12.43 10.85 -8.68
CA GLY A 170 11.62 11.99 -9.11
C GLY A 170 10.20 11.98 -8.55
N SER A 171 9.60 10.79 -8.38
CA SER A 171 8.21 10.61 -7.92
C SER A 171 8.11 10.33 -6.42
N LEU A 172 9.24 10.22 -5.71
CA LEU A 172 9.28 9.85 -4.29
C LEU A 172 8.81 11.00 -3.39
N TRP A 173 8.87 12.22 -3.91
CA TRP A 173 8.53 13.43 -3.21
C TRP A 173 7.09 13.82 -3.52
N GLY A 174 6.36 14.24 -2.48
CA GLY A 174 5.06 14.89 -2.67
C GLY A 174 5.20 16.20 -3.44
N HIS A 175 4.08 16.69 -3.95
CA HIS A 175 4.03 17.97 -4.65
C HIS A 175 3.70 19.06 -3.64
N LEU A 176 4.55 20.08 -3.57
CA LEU A 176 4.27 21.30 -2.83
C LEU A 176 3.60 22.27 -3.81
N ILE A 177 2.31 22.53 -3.59
CA ILE A 177 1.51 23.42 -4.43
C ILE A 177 1.37 24.74 -3.69
N GLN A 178 1.91 25.82 -4.27
CA GLN A 178 1.65 27.17 -3.79
C GLN A 178 0.22 27.56 -4.19
N LEU A 179 -0.60 27.96 -3.22
CA LEU A 179 -1.95 28.42 -3.47
C LEU A 179 -1.92 29.92 -3.80
N PRO A 180 -2.64 30.36 -4.84
CA PRO A 180 -2.82 31.79 -5.11
C PRO A 180 -3.42 32.52 -3.90
N GLU A 181 -3.02 33.77 -3.67
CA GLU A 181 -3.55 34.60 -2.57
C GLU A 181 -5.08 34.70 -2.58
N ARG A 182 -5.68 34.76 -3.78
CA ARG A 182 -7.14 34.73 -3.99
C ARG A 182 -7.86 33.51 -3.37
N LEU A 183 -7.16 32.40 -3.13
CA LEU A 183 -7.68 31.17 -2.52
C LEU A 183 -7.26 31.02 -1.04
N GLY A 184 -6.84 32.11 -0.40
CA GLY A 184 -6.34 32.11 0.98
C GLY A 184 -4.82 31.97 1.09
N GLY A 185 -4.10 31.91 -0.05
CA GLY A 185 -2.64 31.81 -0.08
C GLY A 185 -2.08 30.56 0.58
N GLY A 186 -0.77 30.56 0.81
CA GLY A 186 -0.07 29.50 1.53
C GLY A 186 0.31 28.29 0.66
N ILE A 187 0.63 27.19 1.33
CA ILE A 187 1.19 25.99 0.72
C ILE A 187 0.25 24.80 0.95
N ARG A 188 0.03 23.99 -0.08
CA ARG A 188 -0.64 22.69 0.04
C ARG A 188 0.32 21.58 -0.34
N LEU A 189 0.59 20.70 0.61
CA LEU A 189 1.37 19.49 0.35
C LEU A 189 0.45 18.36 -0.10
N VAL A 190 0.73 17.80 -1.27
CA VAL A 190 0.12 16.56 -1.74
C VAL A 190 0.85 15.39 -1.10
N ASP A 191 0.09 14.48 -0.48
CA ASP A 191 0.62 13.26 0.09
C ASP A 191 1.48 12.49 -0.93
N ARG A 192 2.67 12.08 -0.49
CA ARG A 192 3.62 11.25 -1.25
C ARG A 192 3.08 9.85 -1.61
N THR A 193 2.04 9.38 -0.92
CA THR A 193 1.42 8.08 -1.16
C THR A 193 -0.07 8.27 -1.38
N ASN A 194 -0.65 7.48 -2.27
CA ASN A 194 -2.08 7.42 -2.53
C ASN A 194 -2.90 6.74 -1.42
N ASN A 195 -2.35 6.51 -0.21
CA ASN A 195 -3.02 5.79 0.87
C ASN A 195 -4.38 6.39 1.27
N ALA A 196 -4.50 7.73 1.29
CA ALA A 196 -5.77 8.40 1.54
C ALA A 196 -6.82 8.08 0.47
N ILE A 197 -6.41 8.15 -0.81
CA ILE A 197 -7.25 7.84 -1.97
C ILE A 197 -7.62 6.34 -1.97
N GLU A 198 -6.66 5.45 -1.75
CA GLU A 198 -6.91 4.01 -1.65
C GLU A 198 -7.87 3.67 -0.50
N GLY A 199 -7.68 4.32 0.65
CA GLY A 199 -8.57 4.22 1.81
C GLY A 199 -9.99 4.66 1.48
N PHE A 200 -10.14 5.78 0.79
CA PHE A 200 -11.41 6.28 0.28
C PHE A 200 -12.08 5.28 -0.67
N PHE A 201 -11.40 4.84 -1.73
CA PHE A 201 -11.94 3.86 -2.68
C PHE A 201 -12.26 2.52 -2.01
N ARG A 202 -11.49 2.11 -0.99
CA ARG A 202 -11.77 0.91 -0.21
C ARG A 202 -13.08 1.02 0.55
N LYS A 203 -13.34 2.15 1.23
CA LYS A 203 -14.61 2.40 1.93
C LYS A 203 -15.78 2.40 0.95
N MET A 204 -15.63 3.10 -0.17
CA MET A 204 -16.66 3.15 -1.21
C MET A 204 -16.98 1.75 -1.74
N LYS A 205 -15.95 0.95 -2.09
CA LYS A 205 -16.13 -0.46 -2.49
C LYS A 205 -16.79 -1.30 -1.40
N GLN A 206 -16.44 -1.11 -0.13
CA GLN A 206 -17.07 -1.85 0.97
C GLN A 206 -18.56 -1.52 1.11
N GLY A 207 -18.94 -0.25 0.99
CA GLY A 207 -20.34 0.17 0.96
C GLY A 207 -21.12 -0.50 -0.17
N GLU A 208 -20.56 -0.47 -1.39
CA GLU A 208 -21.19 -1.10 -2.55
C GLU A 208 -21.34 -2.62 -2.42
N ARG A 209 -20.36 -3.33 -1.82
CA ARG A 209 -20.52 -4.77 -1.53
C ARG A 209 -21.63 -5.05 -0.53
N ARG A 210 -21.80 -4.18 0.49
CA ARG A 210 -22.87 -4.34 1.49
C ARG A 210 -24.24 -4.07 0.88
N ARG A 211 -24.35 -3.08 0.00
CA ARG A 211 -25.61 -2.71 -0.67
C ARG A 211 -26.04 -3.73 -1.73
N SER A 212 -25.11 -4.17 -2.58
CA SER A 212 -25.41 -5.05 -3.73
C SER A 212 -25.24 -6.54 -3.46
N GLY A 213 -24.49 -6.91 -2.41
CA GLY A 213 -24.07 -8.30 -2.14
C GLY A 213 -23.01 -8.86 -3.10
N ARG A 214 -22.57 -8.10 -4.11
CA ARG A 214 -21.65 -8.59 -5.15
C ARG A 214 -20.19 -8.51 -4.70
N LYS A 215 -19.39 -9.54 -5.03
CA LYS A 215 -17.95 -9.56 -4.75
C LYS A 215 -17.15 -8.69 -5.73
N VAL A 216 -17.48 -8.79 -7.02
CA VAL A 216 -16.86 -8.07 -8.14
C VAL A 216 -17.71 -6.84 -8.45
N LEU A 217 -17.10 -5.66 -8.40
CA LEU A 217 -17.78 -4.36 -8.54
C LEU A 217 -17.30 -3.55 -9.74
N THR A 218 -16.55 -4.17 -10.65
CA THR A 218 -15.92 -3.45 -11.78
C THR A 218 -16.94 -2.69 -12.61
N TYR A 219 -18.02 -3.37 -12.98
CA TYR A 219 -19.12 -2.76 -13.75
C TYR A 219 -19.81 -1.62 -13.00
N ASP A 220 -20.04 -1.78 -11.69
CA ASP A 220 -20.71 -0.77 -10.88
C ASP A 220 -19.86 0.51 -10.82
N PHE A 221 -18.55 0.40 -10.61
CA PHE A 221 -17.64 1.55 -10.56
C PHE A 221 -17.31 2.16 -11.93
N GLU A 222 -17.29 1.36 -13.00
CA GLU A 222 -17.08 1.87 -14.36
C GLU A 222 -18.29 2.68 -14.87
N ARG A 223 -19.47 2.47 -14.30
CA ARG A 223 -20.70 3.22 -14.64
C ARG A 223 -20.99 4.40 -13.73
N LEU A 224 -20.31 4.51 -12.59
CA LEU A 224 -20.50 5.66 -11.72
C LEU A 224 -19.85 6.90 -12.36
N PRO A 225 -20.56 8.04 -12.42
CA PRO A 225 -19.92 9.29 -12.82
C PRO A 225 -18.82 9.63 -11.82
N ALA A 226 -17.76 10.32 -12.26
CA ALA A 226 -16.67 10.71 -11.36
C ALA A 226 -17.16 11.56 -10.17
N ALA A 227 -18.21 12.36 -10.38
CA ALA A 227 -18.89 13.14 -9.35
C ALA A 227 -19.49 12.29 -8.22
N ALA A 228 -19.74 10.98 -8.42
CA ALA A 228 -20.25 10.09 -7.37
C ALA A 228 -19.32 10.04 -6.14
N ALA A 229 -18.02 10.25 -6.33
CA ALA A 229 -17.07 10.35 -5.22
C ALA A 229 -17.34 11.57 -4.31
N LEU A 230 -17.90 12.65 -4.84
CA LEU A 230 -18.22 13.88 -4.10
C LEU A 230 -19.40 13.70 -3.15
N VAL A 231 -20.26 12.71 -3.37
CA VAL A 231 -21.38 12.38 -2.46
C VAL A 231 -20.88 12.09 -1.05
N ALA A 232 -19.66 11.53 -0.92
CA ALA A 232 -19.06 11.30 0.39
C ALA A 232 -18.81 12.59 1.19
N ASN A 233 -18.73 13.75 0.53
CA ASN A 233 -18.57 15.05 1.19
C ASN A 233 -19.85 15.50 1.90
N LEU A 234 -21.02 14.92 1.61
CA LEU A 234 -22.27 15.21 2.34
C LEU A 234 -22.20 14.83 3.83
N ALA A 235 -21.20 14.04 4.23
CA ALA A 235 -20.91 13.78 5.64
C ALA A 235 -20.20 14.95 6.35
N ARG A 236 -19.78 15.99 5.60
CA ARG A 236 -19.09 17.15 6.16
C ARG A 236 -20.06 18.34 6.28
N PRO A 237 -20.25 18.92 7.48
CA PRO A 237 -21.19 20.02 7.68
C PRO A 237 -20.88 21.26 6.84
N ASP A 238 -19.60 21.62 6.74
CA ASP A 238 -19.13 22.77 5.94
C ASP A 238 -19.49 22.63 4.46
N TYR A 239 -19.33 21.43 3.90
CA TYR A 239 -19.71 21.14 2.52
C TYR A 239 -21.23 21.21 2.31
N VAL A 240 -22.01 20.66 3.25
CA VAL A 240 -23.48 20.69 3.19
C VAL A 240 -24.00 22.13 3.26
N GLU A 241 -23.42 22.94 4.15
CA GLU A 241 -23.79 24.35 4.32
C GLU A 241 -23.57 25.13 3.01
N ILE A 242 -22.43 24.92 2.35
CA ILE A 242 -22.11 25.55 1.06
C ILE A 242 -23.04 25.06 -0.06
N LEU A 243 -23.39 23.77 -0.08
CA LEU A 243 -24.15 23.16 -1.17
C LEU A 243 -25.64 23.48 -1.10
N CYS A 244 -26.26 23.28 0.06
CA CYS A 244 -27.72 23.38 0.23
C CYS A 244 -28.15 23.93 1.59
N GLY A 245 -27.22 24.48 2.38
CA GLY A 245 -27.47 24.96 3.75
C GLY A 245 -27.65 23.82 4.77
N SER A 246 -28.60 22.92 4.54
CA SER A 246 -28.83 21.72 5.35
C SER A 246 -29.24 20.53 4.47
N LEU A 247 -29.05 19.30 4.97
CA LEU A 247 -29.45 18.09 4.24
C LEU A 247 -30.96 18.02 4.00
N ASP A 248 -31.77 18.64 4.86
CA ASP A 248 -33.22 18.67 4.72
C ASP A 248 -33.66 19.51 3.51
N ARG A 249 -32.85 20.49 3.11
CA ARG A 249 -33.08 21.36 1.94
C ARG A 249 -32.45 20.82 0.65
N LEU A 250 -31.81 19.65 0.71
CA LEU A 250 -31.24 19.03 -0.48
C LEU A 250 -32.27 18.81 -1.61
N PRO A 251 -33.53 18.40 -1.34
CA PRO A 251 -34.55 18.30 -2.39
C PRO A 251 -34.87 19.64 -3.06
N GLU A 252 -34.90 20.74 -2.29
CA GLU A 252 -35.13 22.09 -2.82
C GLU A 252 -33.98 22.50 -3.75
N ALA A 253 -32.73 22.27 -3.34
CA ALA A 253 -31.55 22.57 -4.14
C ALA A 253 -31.53 21.79 -5.47
N PHE A 254 -31.96 20.51 -5.47
CA PHE A 254 -32.14 19.76 -6.72
C PHE A 254 -33.25 20.35 -7.60
N ALA A 255 -34.38 20.74 -7.00
CA ALA A 255 -35.49 21.33 -7.75
C ALA A 255 -35.13 22.67 -8.41
N GLU A 256 -34.28 23.48 -7.76
CA GLU A 256 -33.74 24.73 -8.31
C GLU A 256 -32.79 24.48 -9.48
N LEU A 257 -31.85 23.54 -9.34
CA LEU A 257 -30.94 23.14 -10.44
C LEU A 257 -31.70 22.59 -11.65
N ASP A 258 -32.71 21.76 -11.40
CA ASP A 258 -33.58 21.22 -12.45
C ASP A 258 -34.47 22.32 -13.06
N ALA A 259 -34.79 23.40 -12.32
CA ALA A 259 -35.53 24.53 -12.88
C ALA A 259 -34.69 25.29 -13.90
N GLU A 260 -33.42 25.56 -13.60
CA GLU A 260 -32.50 26.21 -14.55
C GLU A 260 -32.27 25.36 -15.81
N GLN A 261 -32.13 24.04 -15.66
CA GLN A 261 -32.01 23.12 -16.80
C GLN A 261 -33.30 23.03 -17.60
N ARG A 262 -34.47 22.98 -16.96
CA ARG A 262 -35.77 23.02 -17.65
C ARG A 262 -35.95 24.33 -18.40
N ASP A 263 -35.59 25.47 -17.83
CA ASP A 263 -35.68 26.77 -18.49
C ASP A 263 -34.72 26.85 -19.69
N ALA A 264 -33.52 26.26 -19.58
CA ALA A 264 -32.59 26.12 -20.69
C ALA A 264 -33.09 25.16 -21.79
N GLU A 265 -33.66 24.00 -21.44
CA GLU A 265 -34.22 23.04 -22.39
C GLU A 265 -35.49 23.57 -23.09
N LEU A 266 -36.32 24.34 -22.36
CA LEU A 266 -37.46 25.06 -22.91
C LEU A 266 -37.02 26.17 -23.89
N THR A 267 -35.84 26.78 -23.65
CA THR A 267 -35.24 27.75 -24.56
C THR A 267 -34.55 27.09 -25.77
N VAL A 268 -33.93 25.91 -25.59
CA VAL A 268 -33.24 25.13 -26.63
C VAL A 268 -34.22 24.33 -27.52
N CYS A 269 -35.47 24.15 -27.11
CA CYS A 269 -36.56 23.63 -27.96
C CYS A 269 -36.88 24.49 -29.21
N GLN A 270 -36.10 25.55 -29.49
CA GLN A 270 -36.14 26.27 -30.77
C GLN A 270 -34.92 26.07 -31.68
N THR A 271 -33.88 25.32 -31.30
CA THR A 271 -32.77 24.95 -32.21
C THR A 271 -32.12 23.62 -31.82
N ASP A 272 -32.43 22.59 -32.59
CA ASP A 272 -31.77 21.29 -32.80
C ASP A 272 -30.72 20.74 -31.81
N ALA A 273 -31.09 19.56 -31.29
CA ALA A 273 -30.36 18.29 -31.26
C ALA A 273 -28.87 18.25 -30.87
N GLY A 274 -28.63 17.65 -29.70
CA GLY A 274 -27.53 16.71 -29.49
C GLY A 274 -26.36 17.26 -28.68
N HIS A 275 -26.44 17.12 -27.35
CA HIS A 275 -25.25 17.12 -26.48
C HIS A 275 -25.40 15.99 -25.46
N SER A 276 -24.65 14.91 -25.67
CA SER A 276 -24.39 13.89 -24.64
C SER A 276 -23.20 14.35 -23.80
N PRO A 277 -23.31 14.54 -22.48
CA PRO A 277 -22.18 14.90 -21.64
C PRO A 277 -21.40 13.62 -21.27
N GLU A 278 -20.69 13.04 -22.25
CA GLU A 278 -19.64 12.05 -22.01
C GLU A 278 -18.30 12.60 -22.51
N GLU A 279 -17.94 13.81 -22.09
CA GLU A 279 -16.60 14.35 -22.34
C GLU A 279 -15.71 14.24 -21.10
N GLU A 280 -14.76 13.31 -21.26
CA GLU A 280 -13.38 13.38 -20.77
C GLU A 280 -13.13 13.29 -19.27
N LEU A 281 -13.10 12.06 -18.78
CA LEU A 281 -12.01 11.64 -17.92
C LEU A 281 -11.30 10.44 -18.55
N LEU A 282 -10.18 10.72 -19.22
CA LEU A 282 -9.24 9.73 -19.73
C LEU A 282 -8.70 8.87 -18.60
N SER A 283 -9.47 7.86 -18.21
CA SER A 283 -8.91 6.70 -17.53
C SER A 283 -7.99 6.01 -18.52
N ARG A 284 -6.75 5.71 -18.09
CA ARG A 284 -5.80 4.88 -18.84
C ARG A 284 -6.29 3.44 -19.07
N SER A 285 -7.51 3.11 -18.65
CA SER A 285 -8.17 1.83 -18.88
C SER A 285 -9.29 1.97 -19.92
N MET A 286 -9.25 1.13 -20.95
CA MET A 286 -10.30 1.01 -21.96
C MET A 286 -11.70 0.81 -21.31
N PRO A 287 -12.75 1.53 -21.76
CA PRO A 287 -14.13 1.32 -21.33
C PRO A 287 -14.59 -0.13 -21.49
N TYR A 288 -15.53 -0.59 -20.66
CA TYR A 288 -16.05 -1.96 -20.70
C TYR A 288 -16.61 -2.37 -22.07
N GLN A 289 -17.33 -1.44 -22.70
CA GLN A 289 -17.95 -1.64 -24.02
C GLN A 289 -16.86 -1.89 -25.07
N ASP A 290 -15.83 -1.05 -25.11
CA ASP A 290 -14.67 -1.20 -26.01
C ASP A 290 -13.88 -2.46 -25.73
N ARG A 291 -13.72 -2.87 -24.46
CA ARG A 291 -13.02 -4.12 -24.12
C ARG A 291 -13.72 -5.33 -24.71
N THR A 292 -15.04 -5.31 -24.77
CA THR A 292 -15.84 -6.42 -25.31
C THR A 292 -15.65 -6.50 -26.83
N LEU A 293 -15.72 -5.35 -27.52
CA LEU A 293 -15.47 -5.25 -28.95
C LEU A 293 -14.03 -5.64 -29.31
N ILE A 294 -13.03 -5.10 -28.59
CA ILE A 294 -11.61 -5.29 -28.90
C ILE A 294 -11.13 -6.70 -28.60
N ARG A 295 -11.70 -7.34 -27.58
CA ARG A 295 -11.39 -8.74 -27.25
C ARG A 295 -12.24 -9.72 -28.04
N SER A 296 -13.15 -9.25 -28.90
CA SER A 296 -13.94 -10.13 -29.74
C SER A 296 -13.06 -10.90 -30.71
N GLN A 297 -13.40 -12.16 -30.91
CA GLN A 297 -12.69 -13.01 -31.87
C GLN A 297 -12.85 -12.49 -33.30
N ALA A 298 -13.97 -11.83 -33.60
CA ALA A 298 -14.27 -11.20 -34.89
C ALA A 298 -13.34 -10.02 -35.19
N LEU A 299 -13.12 -9.11 -34.24
CA LEU A 299 -12.18 -8.01 -34.46
C LEU A 299 -10.74 -8.54 -34.57
N ARG A 300 -10.39 -9.53 -33.75
CA ARG A 300 -9.07 -10.16 -33.82
C ARG A 300 -8.83 -10.85 -35.16
N SER A 301 -9.80 -11.59 -35.69
CA SER A 301 -9.67 -12.24 -37.00
C SER A 301 -9.61 -11.21 -38.13
N TRP A 302 -10.41 -10.13 -38.05
CA TRP A 302 -10.37 -9.03 -39.01
C TRP A 302 -9.00 -8.34 -39.05
N ILE A 303 -8.42 -7.99 -37.89
CA ILE A 303 -7.08 -7.39 -37.80
C ILE A 303 -6.02 -8.34 -38.35
N LEU A 304 -6.06 -9.63 -37.98
CA LEU A 304 -5.09 -10.62 -38.45
C LEU A 304 -5.20 -10.85 -39.96
N SER A 305 -6.41 -10.86 -40.51
CA SER A 305 -6.65 -10.96 -41.96
C SER A 305 -6.09 -9.73 -42.70
N ALA A 306 -6.32 -8.53 -42.18
CA ALA A 306 -5.80 -7.30 -42.77
C ALA A 306 -4.26 -7.21 -42.67
N ALA A 307 -3.66 -7.71 -41.59
CA ALA A 307 -2.20 -7.77 -41.44
C ALA A 307 -1.56 -8.81 -42.37
N GLN A 308 -2.29 -9.86 -42.75
CA GLN A 308 -1.82 -10.91 -43.66
C GLN A 308 -2.07 -10.59 -45.14
N SER A 309 -2.95 -9.64 -45.46
CA SER A 309 -3.10 -9.15 -46.83
C SER A 309 -1.87 -8.33 -47.23
N ARG A 310 -1.23 -8.70 -48.36
CA ARG A 310 -0.14 -7.91 -48.97
C ARG A 310 -0.63 -6.48 -49.23
N ALA A 311 0.08 -5.49 -48.70
CA ALA A 311 -0.15 -4.10 -49.06
C ALA A 311 -0.02 -3.95 -50.60
N PRO A 312 -0.92 -3.21 -51.26
CA PRO A 312 -0.76 -2.93 -52.69
C PRO A 312 0.58 -2.22 -52.89
N SER A 313 1.43 -2.75 -53.78
CA SER A 313 2.68 -2.08 -54.13
C SER A 313 2.31 -0.77 -54.80
N VAL A 314 2.50 0.34 -54.09
CA VAL A 314 2.45 1.66 -54.71
C VAL A 314 3.63 1.73 -55.66
N ALA A 315 3.38 1.47 -56.95
CA ALA A 315 4.33 1.80 -58.00
C ALA A 315 4.47 3.32 -58.00
N LEU A 316 5.58 3.81 -57.45
CA LEU A 316 5.98 5.21 -57.58
C LEU A 316 6.19 5.48 -59.08
N SER A 317 5.17 6.02 -59.73
CA SER A 317 5.25 6.51 -61.10
C SER A 317 6.15 7.73 -61.10
N THR A 318 7.40 7.53 -61.52
CA THR A 318 8.30 8.61 -61.90
C THR A 318 7.75 9.35 -63.12
N ARG A 319 7.43 10.63 -62.93
CA ARG A 319 7.49 11.67 -63.97
C ARG A 319 8.18 12.88 -63.39
#